data_AF-A0A4R9WJB0-F1
#
_entry.id   AF-A0A4R9WJB0-F1
#
_cell.length_a   1.000
_cell.length_b   1.000
_cell.length_c   1.000
_cell.angle_alpha   90.00
_cell.angle_beta   90.00
_cell.angle_gamma   90.00
#
_symmetry.space_group_name_H-M   'P 1'
#
loop_
_entity.id
_entity.type
_entity.pdbx_description
1 polymer ?
#
loop_
_entity_poly.entity_id
_entity_poly.type
_entity_poly.pdbx_seq_one_letter_code
_entity_poly.pdbx_strand_id
1 'polypeptide(L)'
;MSFVEYADAYWQIAMRTVPLRPEQRLLVEAFKDQSRGGLQTVLYTPKHMCVPQAYWGDASNAALSNNGNLVSITGNSLVINSVDNGLTLGPGDLISATSGEYNALFRVQGGGVAASNSITITVEPTVPAYIAATAVIRFKNPIANMRVLPGSFSIDDEIFPSASFTLVEIPK
;
A
#
# COMPACT_ATOMS: atom_id res chain seq x y z
N MET A 1 31.34 8.51 -8.02
CA MET A 1 31.04 7.36 -7.13
C MET A 1 29.53 7.26 -7.02
N SER A 2 28.93 6.31 -7.74
CA SER A 2 27.50 6.00 -7.59
C SER A 2 27.37 5.09 -6.38
N PHE A 3 26.73 5.59 -5.32
CA PHE A 3 26.31 4.75 -4.20
C PHE A 3 25.03 4.04 -4.64
N VAL A 4 25.15 2.80 -5.10
CA VAL A 4 23.99 1.91 -5.24
C VAL A 4 23.76 1.34 -3.84
N GLU A 5 22.95 2.03 -3.04
CA GLU A 5 22.37 1.42 -1.85
C GLU A 5 21.44 0.29 -2.31
N TYR A 6 21.85 -0.95 -2.09
CA TYR A 6 20.97 -2.11 -2.06
C TYR A 6 20.07 -2.04 -0.81
N ALA A 7 19.44 -0.89 -0.56
CA ALA A 7 18.33 -0.85 0.36
C ALA A 7 17.20 -1.59 -0.36
N ASP A 8 16.76 -2.72 0.20
CA ASP A 8 15.56 -3.38 -0.26
C ASP A 8 14.44 -2.33 -0.39
N ALA A 9 13.77 -2.34 -1.54
CA ALA A 9 12.82 -1.32 -1.94
C ALA A 9 11.52 -1.46 -1.12
N TYR A 10 11.55 -1.01 0.13
CA TYR A 10 10.42 -1.04 1.05
C TYR A 10 9.79 0.33 1.15
N TRP A 11 8.46 0.37 1.19
CA TRP A 11 7.75 1.59 1.53
C TRP A 11 8.12 2.04 2.94
N GLN A 12 8.52 3.30 3.05
CA GLN A 12 8.60 4.02 4.33
C GLN A 12 7.59 5.17 4.32
N ILE A 13 6.73 5.19 5.32
CA ILE A 13 5.61 6.13 5.38
C ILE A 13 5.66 6.84 6.73
N ALA A 14 5.92 8.14 6.70
CA ALA A 14 5.79 8.98 7.88
C ALA A 14 4.31 9.17 8.21
N MET A 15 3.94 8.78 9.42
CA MET A 15 2.58 8.90 9.95
C MET A 15 2.54 10.01 11.00
N ARG A 16 1.46 10.77 10.98
CA ARG A 16 1.13 11.76 12.00
C ARG A 16 -0.35 11.65 12.33
N THR A 17 -0.68 11.59 13.61
CA THR A 17 -2.08 11.66 14.03
C THR A 17 -2.59 13.09 13.98
N VAL A 18 -3.92 13.24 13.92
CA VAL A 18 -4.54 14.52 14.32
C VAL A 18 -4.26 14.81 15.81
N PRO A 19 -4.39 16.06 16.27
CA PRO A 19 -4.32 16.38 17.69
C PRO A 19 -5.25 15.48 18.51
N LEU A 20 -4.69 14.83 19.53
CA LEU A 20 -5.37 13.77 20.28
C LEU A 20 -6.04 14.33 21.52
N ARG A 21 -7.25 13.85 21.81
CA ARG A 21 -7.86 13.97 23.14
C ARG A 21 -7.17 13.01 24.13
N PRO A 22 -7.28 13.24 25.45
CA PRO A 22 -6.68 12.35 26.45
C PRO A 22 -7.04 10.87 26.27
N GLU A 23 -8.31 10.58 25.95
CA GLU A 23 -8.79 9.22 25.65
C GLU A 23 -8.12 8.60 24.41
N GLN A 24 -7.90 9.40 23.37
CA GLN A 24 -7.27 8.95 22.13
C GLN A 24 -5.76 8.75 22.31
N ARG A 25 -5.13 9.58 23.16
CA ARG A 25 -3.73 9.42 23.53
C ARG A 25 -3.46 8.05 24.15
N LEU A 26 -4.29 7.63 25.11
CA LEU A 26 -4.15 6.31 25.75
C LEU A 26 -4.29 5.16 24.73
N LEU A 27 -5.17 5.29 23.73
CA LEU A 27 -5.30 4.31 22.65
C LEU A 27 -4.06 4.26 21.75
N VAL A 28 -3.46 5.42 21.45
CA VAL A 28 -2.25 5.51 20.63
C VAL A 28 -1.03 4.96 21.40
N GLU A 29 -0.94 5.19 22.70
CA GLU A 29 0.08 4.59 23.57
C GLU A 29 -0.09 3.07 23.65
N ALA A 30 -1.32 2.56 23.79
CA ALA A 30 -1.59 1.13 23.73
C ALA A 30 -1.21 0.52 22.38
N PHE A 31 -1.52 1.20 21.27
CA PHE A 31 -1.10 0.79 19.92
C PHE A 31 0.43 0.75 19.77
N LYS A 32 1.13 1.75 20.33
CA LYS A 32 2.60 1.80 20.36
C LYS A 32 3.15 0.59 21.10
N ASP A 33 2.61 0.26 22.27
CA ASP A 33 3.07 -0.87 23.08
C ASP A 33 2.80 -2.22 22.40
N GLN A 34 1.66 -2.35 21.72
CA GLN A 34 1.33 -3.52 20.90
C GLN A 34 2.25 -3.69 19.70
N SER A 35 2.65 -2.58 19.06
CA SER A 35 3.52 -2.58 17.88
C SER A 35 5.01 -2.74 18.24
N ARG A 36 5.37 -2.73 19.53
CA ARG A 36 6.75 -2.79 20.01
C ARG A 36 7.41 -4.11 19.59
N GLY A 37 8.60 -4.01 19.01
CA GLY A 37 9.37 -5.18 18.54
C GLY A 37 8.87 -5.80 17.23
N GLY A 38 7.90 -5.18 16.54
CA GLY A 38 7.38 -5.69 15.27
C GLY A 38 6.51 -6.95 15.42
N LEU A 39 5.99 -7.21 16.63
CA LEU A 39 5.18 -8.38 16.95
C LEU A 39 3.80 -8.36 16.29
N GLN A 40 3.31 -7.17 15.92
CA GLN A 40 2.02 -7.00 15.26
C GLN A 40 2.19 -6.36 13.89
N THR A 41 1.57 -6.98 12.89
CA THR A 41 1.46 -6.41 11.55
C THR A 41 0.37 -5.33 11.53
N VAL A 42 0.73 -4.15 11.04
CA VAL A 42 -0.17 -3.02 10.83
C VAL A 42 -0.64 -3.05 9.38
N LEU A 43 -1.95 -3.14 9.18
CA LEU A 43 -2.54 -2.97 7.85
C LEU A 43 -2.66 -1.48 7.53
N TYR A 44 -1.90 -1.03 6.55
CA TYR A 44 -1.91 0.35 6.09
C TYR A 44 -2.76 0.49 4.82
N THR A 45 -3.56 1.55 4.74
CA THR A 45 -4.29 1.96 3.54
C THR A 45 -4.01 3.44 3.26
N PRO A 46 -3.40 3.81 2.12
CA PRO A 46 -3.13 5.20 1.79
C PRO A 46 -4.43 5.96 1.58
N LYS A 47 -4.62 7.05 2.33
CA LYS A 47 -5.81 7.90 2.22
C LYS A 47 -5.71 8.98 1.15
N HIS A 48 -4.50 9.42 0.82
CA HIS A 48 -4.25 10.42 -0.22
C HIS A 48 -4.61 9.88 -1.63
N MET A 49 -4.58 8.56 -1.81
CA MET A 49 -4.87 7.91 -3.08
C MET A 49 -5.61 6.58 -2.85
N CYS A 50 -6.93 6.66 -2.68
CA CYS A 50 -7.78 5.50 -2.42
C CYS A 50 -8.31 4.82 -3.69
N VAL A 51 -8.34 5.54 -4.81
CA VAL A 51 -8.80 5.06 -6.12
C VAL A 51 -7.89 5.63 -7.21
N PRO A 52 -7.78 4.97 -8.38
CA PRO A 52 -6.97 5.46 -9.49
C PRO A 52 -7.44 6.83 -10.00
N GLN A 53 -6.53 7.62 -10.56
CA GLN A 53 -6.76 9.02 -10.95
C GLN A 53 -7.92 9.16 -11.93
N ALA A 54 -8.05 8.21 -12.86
CA ALA A 54 -9.11 8.18 -13.86
C ALA A 54 -10.53 8.12 -13.26
N TYR A 55 -10.66 7.75 -11.98
CA TYR A 55 -11.93 7.61 -11.27
C TYR A 55 -12.09 8.62 -10.14
N TRP A 56 -11.26 9.65 -10.08
CA TRP A 56 -11.50 10.77 -9.18
C TRP A 56 -12.82 11.46 -9.57
N GLY A 57 -13.79 11.44 -8.65
CA GLY A 57 -15.17 11.87 -8.90
C GLY A 57 -16.16 10.73 -9.17
N ASP A 58 -15.68 9.51 -9.42
CA ASP A 58 -16.49 8.29 -9.56
C ASP A 58 -15.88 7.11 -8.78
N ALA A 59 -15.72 7.29 -7.48
CA ALA A 59 -15.15 6.27 -6.60
C ALA A 59 -16.06 5.02 -6.45
N SER A 60 -17.31 5.09 -6.91
CA SER A 60 -18.29 4.00 -6.92
C SER A 60 -18.27 3.14 -8.19
N ASN A 61 -17.41 3.47 -9.16
CA ASN A 61 -17.36 2.74 -10.42
C ASN A 61 -17.22 1.23 -10.21
N ALA A 62 -18.02 0.44 -10.93
CA ALA A 62 -18.04 -1.01 -10.82
C ALA A 62 -16.68 -1.65 -11.14
N ALA A 63 -15.94 -1.06 -12.10
CA ALA A 63 -14.61 -1.51 -12.51
C ALA A 63 -13.59 -1.50 -11.35
N LEU A 64 -13.78 -0.64 -10.36
CA LEU A 64 -12.93 -0.56 -9.17
C LEU A 64 -13.29 -1.59 -8.09
N SER A 65 -14.50 -2.14 -8.15
CA SER A 65 -14.98 -3.15 -7.19
C SER A 65 -14.61 -4.56 -7.62
N ASN A 66 -14.38 -4.77 -8.92
CA ASN A 66 -13.88 -6.01 -9.46
C ASN A 66 -12.35 -6.08 -9.30
N ASN A 67 -11.88 -6.81 -8.28
CA ASN A 67 -10.45 -7.07 -8.10
C ASN A 67 -9.94 -7.99 -9.21
N GLY A 68 -8.74 -7.71 -9.71
CA GLY A 68 -8.11 -8.53 -10.73
C GLY A 68 -7.32 -9.70 -10.15
N ASN A 69 -6.97 -10.67 -10.98
CA ASN A 69 -6.03 -11.73 -10.61
C ASN A 69 -4.71 -11.56 -11.35
N LEU A 70 -3.59 -11.64 -10.62
CA LEU A 70 -2.26 -11.59 -11.19
C LEU A 70 -1.98 -12.89 -11.97
N VAL A 71 -1.64 -12.76 -13.25
CA VAL A 71 -1.41 -13.90 -14.15
C VAL A 71 0.07 -14.19 -14.31
N SER A 72 0.85 -13.14 -14.56
CA SER A 72 2.29 -13.27 -14.79
C SER A 72 3.04 -12.02 -14.34
N ILE A 73 4.28 -12.25 -13.95
CA ILE A 73 5.24 -11.22 -13.53
C ILE A 73 6.46 -11.36 -14.43
N THR A 74 6.85 -10.27 -15.10
CA THR A 74 8.07 -10.21 -15.91
C THR A 74 8.86 -8.98 -15.49
N GLY A 75 9.82 -9.16 -14.58
CA GLY A 75 10.46 -8.03 -13.89
C GLY A 75 9.42 -7.25 -13.08
N ASN A 76 9.25 -5.97 -13.38
CA ASN A 76 8.23 -5.11 -12.76
C ASN A 76 6.94 -5.00 -13.60
N SER A 77 6.82 -5.77 -14.69
CA SER A 77 5.60 -5.82 -15.50
C SER A 77 4.63 -6.86 -14.93
N LEU A 78 3.40 -6.45 -14.67
CA LEU A 78 2.32 -7.27 -14.16
C LEU A 78 1.24 -7.42 -15.23
N VAL A 79 0.83 -8.65 -15.50
CA VAL A 79 -0.37 -8.95 -16.31
C VAL A 79 -1.48 -9.35 -15.37
N ILE A 80 -2.60 -8.63 -15.41
CA ILE A 80 -3.72 -8.79 -14.51
C ILE A 80 -4.96 -9.11 -15.35
N ASN A 81 -5.64 -10.21 -15.05
CA ASN A 81 -6.88 -10.59 -15.73
C ASN A 81 -8.10 -10.47 -14.81
N SER A 82 -9.24 -10.90 -15.33
CA SER A 82 -10.53 -10.88 -14.61
C SER A 82 -10.96 -9.46 -14.24
N VAL A 83 -10.46 -8.47 -14.97
CA VAL A 83 -10.80 -7.05 -14.80
C VAL A 83 -11.88 -6.63 -15.78
N ASP A 84 -12.61 -5.56 -15.45
CA ASP A 84 -13.63 -5.00 -16.33
C ASP A 84 -12.97 -4.25 -17.50
N ASN A 85 -13.49 -4.44 -18.71
CA ASN A 85 -13.01 -3.69 -19.87
C ASN A 85 -13.30 -2.19 -19.66
N GLY A 86 -12.31 -1.35 -20.00
CA GLY A 86 -12.35 0.07 -19.71
C GLY A 86 -11.77 0.46 -18.34
N LEU A 87 -11.37 -0.50 -17.49
CA LEU A 87 -10.57 -0.20 -16.29
C LEU A 87 -9.31 0.55 -16.71
N THR A 88 -9.15 1.79 -16.25
CA THR A 88 -8.04 2.67 -16.63
C THR A 88 -7.12 2.90 -15.45
N LEU A 89 -5.86 2.52 -15.61
CA LEU A 89 -4.79 2.81 -14.66
C LEU A 89 -3.76 3.72 -15.34
N GLY A 90 -3.21 4.66 -14.59
CA GLY A 90 -2.21 5.61 -15.03
C GLY A 90 -0.98 5.65 -14.11
N PRO A 91 0.11 6.29 -14.56
CA PRO A 91 1.28 6.51 -13.72
C PRO A 91 0.93 7.26 -12.43
N GLY A 92 1.47 6.80 -11.30
CA GLY A 92 1.22 7.34 -9.97
C GLY A 92 0.05 6.71 -9.21
N ASP A 93 -0.78 5.90 -9.87
CA ASP A 93 -1.83 5.15 -9.20
C ASP A 93 -1.25 4.14 -8.20
N LEU A 94 -1.98 3.91 -7.09
CA LEU A 94 -1.61 2.92 -6.10
C LEU A 94 -2.51 1.69 -6.23
N ILE A 95 -1.88 0.52 -6.24
CA ILE A 95 -2.56 -0.78 -6.22
C ILE A 95 -1.91 -1.65 -5.15
N SER A 96 -2.60 -2.70 -4.70
CA SER A 96 -2.01 -3.71 -3.82
C SER A 96 -2.21 -5.10 -4.35
N ALA A 97 -1.21 -5.96 -4.18
CA ALA A 97 -1.33 -7.39 -4.43
C ALA A 97 -1.42 -8.17 -3.11
N THR A 98 -2.31 -9.14 -3.06
CA THR A 98 -2.51 -10.01 -1.89
C THR A 98 -2.18 -11.45 -2.22
N SER A 99 -1.26 -12.04 -1.46
CA SER A 99 -0.85 -13.44 -1.54
C SER A 99 -0.95 -14.07 -0.15
N GLY A 100 -1.95 -14.94 0.05
CA GLY A 100 -2.30 -15.43 1.39
C GLY A 100 -2.70 -14.27 2.31
N GLU A 101 -1.98 -14.11 3.43
CA GLU A 101 -2.19 -13.04 4.42
C GLU A 101 -1.31 -11.79 4.21
N TYR A 102 -0.43 -11.82 3.18
CA TYR A 102 0.51 -10.73 2.91
C TYR A 102 0.02 -9.84 1.79
N ASN A 103 0.13 -8.54 2.01
CA ASN A 103 -0.25 -7.49 1.07
C ASN A 103 0.96 -6.61 0.77
N ALA A 104 1.27 -6.50 -0.52
CA ALA A 104 2.31 -5.62 -1.05
C ALA A 104 1.66 -4.42 -1.72
N LEU A 105 2.22 -3.23 -1.52
CA LEU A 105 1.77 -2.00 -2.16
C LEU A 105 2.65 -1.67 -3.36
N PHE A 106 2.03 -1.20 -4.43
CA PHE A 106 2.72 -0.81 -5.64
C PHE A 106 2.22 0.53 -6.15
N ARG A 107 3.14 1.31 -6.69
CA ARG A 107 2.86 2.46 -7.54
C ARG A 107 2.97 2.05 -9.00
N VAL A 108 1.95 2.37 -9.78
CA VAL A 108 1.96 2.18 -11.23
C VAL A 108 2.92 3.18 -11.86
N GLN A 109 3.84 2.70 -12.69
CA GLN A 109 4.79 3.50 -13.47
C GLN A 109 4.35 3.62 -14.92
N GLY A 110 3.79 2.55 -15.47
CA GLY A 110 3.20 2.50 -16.80
C GLY A 110 1.81 1.88 -16.71
N GLY A 111 0.80 2.67 -17.08
CA GLY A 111 -0.60 2.29 -17.03
C GLY A 111 -1.16 1.82 -18.38
N GLY A 112 -2.48 1.64 -18.43
CA GLY A 112 -3.20 1.23 -19.62
C GLY A 112 -4.71 1.20 -19.40
N VAL A 113 -5.44 0.87 -20.46
CA VAL A 113 -6.89 0.61 -20.40
C VAL A 113 -7.11 -0.89 -20.60
N ALA A 114 -7.89 -1.49 -19.71
CA ALA A 114 -8.18 -2.92 -19.78
C ALA A 114 -9.00 -3.26 -21.02
N ALA A 115 -8.57 -4.32 -21.71
CA ALA A 115 -9.25 -4.89 -22.87
C ALA A 115 -9.13 -6.43 -22.82
N SER A 116 -10.10 -7.14 -23.39
CA SER A 116 -10.18 -8.61 -23.31
C SER A 116 -10.08 -9.13 -21.86
N ASN A 117 -10.67 -8.39 -20.92
CA ASN A 117 -10.66 -8.65 -19.48
C ASN A 117 -9.25 -8.75 -18.88
N SER A 118 -8.29 -8.04 -19.47
CA SER A 118 -6.89 -8.01 -19.07
C SER A 118 -6.31 -6.61 -19.15
N ILE A 119 -5.36 -6.31 -18.26
CA ILE A 119 -4.54 -5.11 -18.29
C ILE A 119 -3.10 -5.48 -17.97
N THR A 120 -2.16 -4.87 -18.67
CA THR A 120 -0.74 -4.95 -18.37
C THR A 120 -0.26 -3.60 -17.86
N ILE A 121 0.45 -3.62 -16.73
CA ILE A 121 0.99 -2.43 -16.10
C ILE A 121 2.43 -2.67 -15.68
N THR A 122 3.19 -1.60 -15.50
CA THR A 122 4.51 -1.66 -14.83
C THR A 122 4.43 -0.97 -13.48
N VAL A 123 5.17 -1.50 -12.49
CA VAL A 123 5.08 -1.04 -11.10
C VAL A 123 6.42 -0.75 -10.42
N GLU A 124 6.35 -0.08 -9.29
CA GLU A 124 7.45 0.13 -8.33
C GLU A 124 6.88 0.04 -6.90
N PRO A 125 7.59 -0.53 -5.90
CA PRO A 125 8.92 -1.15 -5.96
C PRO A 125 8.94 -2.46 -6.75
N THR A 126 10.12 -3.09 -6.84
CA THR A 126 10.25 -4.43 -7.42
C THR A 126 9.33 -5.42 -6.72
N VAL A 127 8.69 -6.29 -7.51
CA VAL A 127 7.71 -7.25 -7.02
C VAL A 127 8.41 -8.26 -6.10
N PRO A 128 8.03 -8.32 -4.81
CA PRO A 128 8.64 -9.27 -3.88
C PRO A 128 8.36 -10.72 -4.27
N ALA A 129 9.29 -11.63 -3.99
CA ALA A 129 9.19 -13.04 -4.39
C ALA A 129 7.97 -13.79 -3.79
N TYR A 130 7.39 -13.29 -2.69
CA TYR A 130 6.19 -13.87 -2.08
C TYR A 130 4.89 -13.53 -2.84
N ILE A 131 4.91 -12.52 -3.71
CA ILE A 131 3.83 -12.21 -4.64
C ILE A 131 4.02 -13.10 -5.87
N ALA A 132 3.11 -14.06 -6.03
CA ALA A 132 3.13 -15.00 -7.13
C ALA A 132 1.92 -14.79 -8.06
N ALA A 133 1.93 -15.47 -9.21
CA ALA A 133 0.71 -15.67 -9.99
C ALA A 133 -0.41 -16.19 -9.08
N THR A 134 -1.66 -15.81 -9.37
CA THR A 134 -2.86 -15.94 -8.54
C THR A 134 -3.02 -14.95 -7.37
N ALA A 135 -2.08 -14.02 -7.16
CA ALA A 135 -2.30 -12.94 -6.21
C ALA A 135 -3.51 -12.07 -6.62
N VAL A 136 -4.30 -11.64 -5.65
CA VAL A 136 -5.45 -10.78 -5.89
C VAL A 136 -4.97 -9.33 -5.95
N ILE A 137 -5.28 -8.62 -7.03
CA ILE A 137 -4.94 -7.22 -7.21
C ILE A 137 -6.15 -6.35 -6.86
N ARG A 138 -5.97 -5.45 -5.89
CA ARG A 138 -6.95 -4.43 -5.53
C ARG A 138 -6.60 -3.10 -6.15
N PHE A 139 -7.58 -2.49 -6.82
CA PHE A 139 -7.48 -1.15 -7.42
C PHE A 139 -8.02 -0.06 -6.50
N LYS A 140 -8.92 -0.44 -5.58
CA LYS A 140 -9.56 0.46 -4.62
C LYS A 140 -9.16 0.12 -3.21
N ASN A 141 -8.88 1.16 -2.42
CA ASN A 141 -8.39 1.08 -1.05
C ASN A 141 -7.24 0.08 -0.93
N PRO A 142 -6.12 0.28 -1.66
CA PRO A 142 -5.02 -0.67 -1.65
C PRO A 142 -4.46 -0.81 -0.24
N ILE A 143 -3.99 -2.01 0.10
CA ILE A 143 -3.52 -2.30 1.46
C ILE A 143 -2.08 -2.82 1.48
N ALA A 144 -1.36 -2.55 2.56
CA ALA A 144 0.02 -2.98 2.75
C ALA A 144 0.24 -3.54 4.16
N ASN A 145 1.04 -4.60 4.27
CA ASN A 145 1.51 -5.09 5.56
C ASN A 145 2.72 -4.27 5.99
N MET A 146 2.56 -3.48 7.05
CA MET A 146 3.59 -2.60 7.58
C MET A 146 3.92 -2.96 9.03
N ARG A 147 5.07 -2.51 9.51
CA ARG A 147 5.42 -2.46 10.93
C ARG A 147 5.83 -1.05 11.31
N VAL A 148 5.66 -0.71 12.59
CA VAL A 148 6.23 0.51 13.14
C VAL A 148 7.75 0.35 13.21
N LEU A 149 8.50 1.33 12.69
CA LEU A 149 9.95 1.38 12.81
C LEU A 149 10.31 1.53 14.30
N PRO A 150 11.08 0.58 14.89
CA PRO A 150 11.47 0.68 16.29
C PRO A 150 12.19 2.00 16.58
N GLY A 151 11.78 2.67 17.66
CA GLY A 151 12.37 3.96 18.05
C GLY A 151 11.86 5.18 17.27
N SER A 152 11.00 5.02 16.25
CA SER A 152 10.45 6.16 15.49
C SER A 152 9.29 6.88 16.18
N PHE A 153 8.75 6.32 17.26
CA PHE A 153 7.51 6.80 17.88
C PHE A 153 7.77 7.97 18.84
N SER A 154 7.15 9.11 18.57
CA SER A 154 7.18 10.30 19.41
C SER A 154 5.77 10.80 19.69
N ILE A 155 5.53 11.33 20.89
CA ILE A 155 4.29 12.01 21.27
C ILE A 155 4.70 13.30 21.97
N ASP A 156 4.22 14.43 21.46
CA ASP A 156 4.54 15.75 22.03
C ASP A 156 3.85 15.95 23.39
N ASP A 157 4.34 16.88 24.21
CA ASP A 157 3.81 17.14 25.55
C ASP A 157 2.83 18.34 25.60
N GLU A 158 1.95 18.41 24.61
CA GLU A 158 0.94 19.45 24.48
C GLU A 158 -0.41 19.04 25.11
N ILE A 159 -1.31 20.02 25.30
CA ILE A 159 -2.68 19.77 25.78
C ILE A 159 -3.45 18.84 24.84
N PHE A 160 -3.22 18.97 23.52
CA PHE A 160 -3.75 18.10 22.48
C PHE A 160 -2.60 17.54 21.64
N PRO A 161 -1.86 16.56 22.16
CA PRO A 161 -0.60 16.15 21.56
C PRO A 161 -0.84 15.41 20.23
N SER A 162 0.12 15.52 19.31
CA SER A 162 0.17 14.71 18.10
C SER A 162 1.19 13.59 18.28
N ALA A 163 0.87 12.39 17.80
CA ALA A 163 1.84 11.31 17.71
C ALA A 163 2.43 11.25 16.30
N SER A 164 3.74 11.02 16.21
CA SER A 164 4.46 10.82 14.96
C SER A 164 5.23 9.49 15.02
N PHE A 165 5.20 8.73 13.94
CA PHE A 165 5.91 7.45 13.81
C PHE A 165 6.11 7.07 12.34
N THR A 166 7.05 6.18 12.06
CA THR A 166 7.30 5.70 10.69
C THR A 166 6.80 4.27 10.55
N LEU A 167 6.03 4.01 9.48
CA LEU A 167 5.69 2.66 9.05
C LEU A 167 6.68 2.21 7.98
N VAL A 168 7.15 0.97 8.08
CA VAL A 168 8.01 0.32 7.09
C VAL A 168 7.36 -0.97 6.64
N GLU A 169 7.40 -1.27 5.35
CA GLU A 169 6.85 -2.52 4.81
C GLU A 169 7.55 -3.75 5.40
N ILE A 170 6.78 -4.83 5.59
CA ILE A 170 7.29 -6.11 6.08
C ILE A 170 7.55 -7.04 4.87
N PRO A 171 8.82 -7.33 4.51
CA PRO A 171 9.11 -8.45 3.61
C PRO A 171 8.74 -9.77 4.29
N LYS A 172 8.23 -10.71 3.51
CA LYS A 172 8.12 -12.11 3.93
C LYS A 172 9.44 -12.84 3.73
#